data_AF-F0NXU2-F1
#
_entry.id   AF-F0NXU2-F1
#
_cell.length_a   1.000
_cell.length_b   1.000
_cell.length_c   1.000
_cell.angle_alpha   90.00
_cell.angle_beta   90.00
_cell.angle_gamma   90.00
#
_symmetry.space_group_name_H-M   'P 1'
#
loop_
_entity.id
_entity.type
_entity.pdbx_description
1 polymer ?
#
loop_
_entity_poly.entity_id
_entity_poly.type
_entity_poly.pdbx_seq_one_letter_code
_entity_poly.pdbx_strand_id
1 'polypeptide(L)'
;MAKKNQNTEIEKAQGQEVTFFIPNTESLGKLNELKPSFSLTLKYKTADEWAALKDQPVRAYFMGMKEIPNEDGEMINCALLVSQSECFLSGQMTLIEAVKNLQPQTPIEITYRNKRNNKSSQGSTMIFDVIKLA
;
A
#
# COMPACT_ATOMS: atom_id res chain seq x y z
N MET A 1 0.99 -14.13 -44.44
CA MET A 1 0.98 -13.08 -43.40
C MET A 1 -0.11 -13.42 -42.41
N ALA A 2 0.27 -13.69 -41.16
CA ALA A 2 -0.61 -14.14 -40.08
C ALA A 2 -1.36 -12.95 -39.44
N LYS A 3 -2.65 -13.11 -39.16
CA LYS A 3 -3.35 -12.33 -38.12
C LYS A 3 -3.86 -13.32 -37.06
N LYS A 4 -3.28 -13.19 -35.87
CA LYS A 4 -3.53 -13.99 -34.66
C LYS A 4 -4.94 -13.71 -34.14
N ASN A 5 -5.75 -14.76 -33.99
CA ASN A 5 -6.95 -14.75 -33.16
C ASN A 5 -6.54 -14.66 -31.69
N GLN A 6 -6.86 -13.56 -31.02
CA GLN A 6 -6.90 -13.49 -29.56
C GLN A 6 -8.37 -13.62 -29.14
N ASN A 7 -8.89 -14.85 -29.09
CA ASN A 7 -10.11 -15.13 -28.35
C ASN A 7 -9.76 -15.14 -26.87
N THR A 8 -10.21 -14.12 -26.16
CA THR A 8 -10.11 -13.95 -24.72
C THR A 8 -10.76 -15.13 -24.00
N GLU A 9 -10.09 -15.67 -22.97
CA GLU A 9 -10.56 -16.82 -22.15
C GLU A 9 -11.97 -16.62 -21.55
N ILE A 10 -12.45 -15.37 -21.52
CA ILE A 10 -13.77 -14.95 -21.06
C ILE A 10 -14.91 -15.50 -21.95
N GLU A 11 -14.69 -15.63 -23.27
CA GLU A 11 -15.72 -16.19 -24.18
C GLU A 11 -15.95 -17.69 -23.96
N LYS A 12 -14.95 -18.41 -23.41
CA LYS A 12 -15.07 -19.85 -23.11
C LYS A 12 -15.91 -20.15 -21.86
N ALA A 13 -16.23 -19.15 -21.04
CA ALA A 13 -16.99 -19.31 -19.80
C ALA A 13 -18.50 -19.06 -19.98
N GLN A 14 -18.95 -18.62 -21.16
CA GLN A 14 -20.37 -18.46 -21.45
C GLN A 14 -21.05 -19.83 -21.54
N GLY A 15 -21.85 -20.18 -20.52
CA GLY A 15 -22.63 -21.41 -20.47
C GLY A 15 -22.22 -22.42 -19.38
N GLN A 16 -21.22 -22.11 -18.55
CA GLN A 16 -20.95 -22.94 -17.36
C GLN A 16 -21.94 -22.62 -16.24
N GLU A 17 -22.67 -23.65 -15.80
CA GLU A 17 -23.44 -23.62 -14.57
C GLU A 17 -22.46 -23.59 -13.39
N VAL A 18 -22.36 -22.45 -12.71
CA VAL A 18 -21.49 -22.30 -11.54
C VAL A 18 -22.33 -22.60 -10.30
N THR A 19 -22.07 -23.74 -9.67
CA THR A 19 -22.65 -24.06 -8.35
C THR A 19 -21.89 -23.28 -7.28
N PHE A 20 -22.56 -22.32 -6.63
CA PHE A 20 -22.01 -21.59 -5.49
C PHE A 20 -22.46 -22.23 -4.18
N PHE A 21 -21.51 -22.56 -3.31
CA PHE A 21 -21.79 -22.98 -1.95
C PHE A 21 -21.83 -21.75 -1.04
N ILE A 22 -23.02 -21.42 -0.54
CA ILE A 22 -23.19 -20.34 0.42
C ILE A 22 -22.90 -20.90 1.82
N PRO A 23 -22.00 -20.28 2.61
CA PRO A 23 -21.76 -20.67 3.99
C PRO A 23 -23.04 -20.52 4.85
N ASN A 24 -23.20 -21.32 5.89
CA ASN A 24 -24.34 -21.20 6.79
C ASN A 24 -24.32 -19.86 7.55
N THR A 25 -25.49 -19.44 8.05
CA THR A 25 -25.69 -18.16 8.73
C THR A 25 -24.81 -17.98 9.96
N GLU A 26 -24.50 -19.07 10.68
CA GLU A 26 -23.58 -19.05 11.82
C GLU A 26 -22.15 -18.71 11.40
N SER A 27 -21.68 -19.29 10.29
CA SER A 27 -20.34 -19.00 9.73
C SER A 27 -20.24 -17.56 9.22
N LEU A 28 -21.33 -17.03 8.65
CA LEU A 28 -21.42 -15.62 8.26
C LEU A 28 -21.43 -14.69 9.49
N GLY A 29 -22.08 -15.10 10.58
CA GLY A 29 -22.05 -14.35 11.85
C GLY A 29 -20.65 -14.27 12.44
N LYS A 30 -19.93 -15.40 12.47
CA LYS A 30 -18.53 -15.47 12.94
C LYS A 30 -17.58 -14.61 12.09
N LEU A 31 -17.87 -14.45 10.79
CA LEU A 31 -17.07 -13.60 9.92
C LEU A 31 -17.00 -12.15 10.40
N ASN A 32 -18.06 -11.61 11.01
CA ASN A 32 -18.07 -10.25 11.56
C ASN A 32 -17.18 -10.08 12.79
N GLU A 33 -16.89 -11.19 13.48
CA GLU A 33 -16.08 -11.20 14.71
C GLU A 33 -14.60 -11.52 14.42
N LEU A 34 -14.31 -12.09 13.25
CA LEU A 34 -12.95 -12.38 12.81
C LEU A 34 -12.21 -11.08 12.51
N LYS A 35 -11.20 -10.79 13.34
CA LYS A 35 -10.26 -9.69 13.08
C LYS A 35 -9.20 -10.17 12.07
N PRO A 36 -8.91 -9.41 11.01
CA PRO A 36 -7.77 -9.70 10.14
C PRO A 36 -6.49 -9.69 10.98
N SER A 37 -5.76 -10.80 11.00
CA SER A 37 -4.47 -10.90 11.68
C SER A 37 -3.38 -10.13 10.93
N PHE A 38 -3.51 -10.03 9.61
CA PHE A 38 -2.59 -9.33 8.72
C PHE A 38 -3.29 -8.97 7.41
N SER A 39 -3.15 -7.72 6.95
CA SER A 39 -3.70 -7.29 5.66
C SER A 39 -2.63 -7.38 4.56
N LEU A 40 -2.82 -8.31 3.61
CA LEU A 40 -2.05 -8.37 2.36
C LEU A 40 -2.53 -7.33 1.33
N THR A 41 -3.68 -6.71 1.56
CA THR A 41 -4.17 -5.63 0.69
C THR A 41 -3.24 -4.43 0.82
N LEU A 42 -2.54 -4.13 -0.27
CA LEU A 42 -1.68 -2.96 -0.39
C LEU A 42 -2.53 -1.70 -0.44
N LYS A 43 -2.55 -0.95 0.67
CA LYS A 43 -3.17 0.37 0.73
C LYS A 43 -2.13 1.48 0.62
N TYR A 44 -2.52 2.59 0.02
CA TYR A 44 -1.74 3.81 0.06
C TYR A 44 -1.93 4.47 1.43
N LYS A 45 -0.84 4.73 2.16
CA LYS A 45 -0.92 5.39 3.47
C LYS A 45 -1.05 6.89 3.27
N THR A 46 -2.24 7.39 3.62
CA THR A 46 -2.65 8.78 3.42
C THR A 46 -1.98 9.73 4.42
N ALA A 47 -2.05 11.03 4.14
CA ALA A 47 -1.52 12.05 5.04
C ALA A 47 -2.21 12.06 6.41
N ASP A 48 -3.52 11.79 6.44
CA ASP A 48 -4.32 11.76 7.67
C ASP A 48 -3.99 10.53 8.52
N GLU A 49 -3.78 9.36 7.91
CA GLU A 49 -3.32 8.16 8.62
C GLU A 49 -1.95 8.37 9.27
N TRP A 50 -1.04 9.07 8.59
CA TRP A 50 0.25 9.45 9.19
C TRP A 50 0.09 10.47 10.32
N ALA A 51 -0.81 11.44 10.16
CA ALA A 51 -1.09 12.42 11.19
C ALA A 51 -1.70 11.80 12.46
N ALA A 52 -2.50 10.74 12.33
CA ALA A 52 -3.02 9.97 13.46
C ALA A 52 -1.90 9.23 14.25
N LEU A 53 -0.76 8.98 13.60
CA LEU A 53 0.43 8.32 14.18
C LEU A 53 1.55 9.32 14.50
N LYS A 54 1.21 10.61 14.67
CA LYS A 54 2.20 11.65 14.95
C LYS A 54 3.03 11.32 16.19
N ASP A 55 4.34 11.47 16.04
CA ASP A 55 5.36 11.18 17.06
C ASP A 55 5.38 9.72 17.56
N GLN A 56 4.68 8.82 16.88
CA GLN A 56 4.69 7.38 17.17
C GLN A 56 5.61 6.65 16.18
N PRO A 57 6.50 5.76 16.66
CA PRO A 57 7.37 4.98 15.81
C PRO A 57 6.57 3.89 15.08
N VAL A 58 6.67 3.87 13.76
CA VAL A 58 6.14 2.81 12.90
C VAL A 58 7.31 1.95 12.42
N ARG A 59 7.37 0.71 12.89
CA ARG A 59 8.40 -0.26 12.48
C ARG A 59 7.92 -1.05 11.27
N ALA A 60 8.73 -1.06 10.22
CA ALA A 60 8.43 -1.76 8.98
C ALA A 60 9.70 -2.22 8.27
N TYR A 61 9.56 -3.19 7.37
CA TYR A 61 10.58 -3.52 6.39
C TYR A 61 10.35 -2.71 5.12
N PHE A 62 11.42 -2.08 4.63
CA PHE A 62 11.46 -1.54 3.28
C PHE A 62 11.66 -2.68 2.28
N MET A 63 10.73 -2.85 1.34
CA MET A 63 10.74 -3.96 0.38
C MET A 63 11.04 -3.52 -1.06
N GLY A 64 11.29 -2.22 -1.28
CA GLY A 64 11.61 -1.66 -2.59
C GLY A 64 10.73 -0.48 -2.97
N MET A 65 10.90 -0.03 -4.21
CA MET A 65 10.12 1.05 -4.81
C MET A 65 9.14 0.48 -5.85
N LYS A 66 7.99 1.11 -5.99
CA LYS A 66 7.01 0.79 -7.04
C LYS A 66 6.45 2.07 -7.64
N GLU A 67 6.36 2.11 -8.96
CA GLU A 67 5.66 3.19 -9.67
C GLU A 67 4.19 2.84 -9.83
N ILE A 68 3.32 3.76 -9.40
CA ILE A 68 1.87 3.56 -9.39
C ILE A 68 1.22 4.87 -9.88
N PRO A 69 0.20 4.82 -10.74
CA PRO A 69 -0.52 6.02 -11.13
C PRO A 69 -1.26 6.62 -9.94
N ASN A 70 -1.19 7.95 -9.78
CA ASN A 70 -2.02 8.69 -8.84
C ASN A 70 -3.44 8.92 -9.42
N GLU A 71 -4.28 9.65 -8.69
CA GLU A 71 -5.65 9.98 -9.10
C GLU A 71 -5.72 10.79 -10.41
N ASP A 72 -4.67 11.55 -10.71
CA ASP A 72 -4.52 12.34 -11.94
C ASP A 72 -3.92 11.53 -13.12
N GLY A 73 -3.60 10.25 -12.90
CA GLY A 73 -2.98 9.36 -13.88
C GLY A 73 -1.47 9.54 -14.04
N GLU A 74 -0.83 10.38 -13.23
CA GLU A 74 0.61 10.56 -13.20
C GLU A 74 1.31 9.41 -12.44
N MET A 75 2.37 8.86 -13.02
CA MET A 75 3.14 7.79 -12.37
C MET A 75 3.98 8.36 -11.22
N ILE A 76 3.66 7.96 -9.99
CA ILE A 76 4.39 8.37 -8.79
C ILE A 76 5.19 7.19 -8.22
N ASN A 77 6.41 7.49 -7.77
CA ASN A 77 7.23 6.53 -7.04
C ASN A 77 6.70 6.37 -5.62
N CYS A 78 6.54 5.13 -5.17
CA CYS A 78 6.08 4.80 -3.83
C CYS A 78 7.03 3.80 -3.16
N ALA A 79 7.31 3.99 -1.87
CA ALA A 79 8.01 3.01 -1.06
C ALA A 79 7.05 1.89 -0.65
N LEU A 80 7.45 0.63 -0.87
CA LEU A 80 6.74 -0.56 -0.42
C LEU A 80 7.21 -0.93 0.99
N LEU A 81 6.28 -0.90 1.95
CA LEU A 81 6.56 -1.08 3.36
C LEU A 81 5.71 -2.22 3.94
N VAL A 82 6.31 -3.05 4.79
CA VAL A 82 5.64 -4.17 5.46
C VAL A 82 5.85 -4.05 6.96
N SER A 83 4.78 -3.77 7.70
CA SER A 83 4.78 -3.76 9.16
C SER A 83 4.35 -5.12 9.71
N GLN A 84 4.19 -5.23 11.03
CA GLN A 84 3.67 -6.43 11.68
C GLN A 84 2.21 -6.75 11.29
N SER A 85 1.42 -5.74 10.90
CA SER A 85 -0.03 -5.87 10.72
C SER A 85 -0.50 -5.60 9.29
N GLU A 86 0.28 -4.89 8.48
CA GLU A 86 -0.15 -4.44 7.15
C GLU A 86 0.99 -4.28 6.15
N CYS A 87 0.69 -4.54 4.88
CA CYS A 87 1.45 -4.06 3.74
C CYS A 87 0.89 -2.71 3.28
N PHE A 88 1.74 -1.70 3.09
CA PHE A 88 1.31 -0.39 2.63
C PHE A 88 2.34 0.29 1.73
N LEU A 89 1.85 1.27 0.98
CA LEU A 89 2.63 2.12 0.09
C LEU A 89 2.69 3.54 0.63
N SER A 90 3.83 4.20 0.46
CA SER A 90 4.00 5.60 0.81
C SER A 90 4.61 6.36 -0.36
N GLY A 91 3.86 7.34 -0.88
CA GLY A 91 4.27 8.22 -1.97
C GLY A 91 4.81 9.56 -1.49
N GLN A 92 5.03 9.74 -0.19
CA GLN A 92 5.51 11.01 0.35
C GLN A 92 6.99 11.21 0.00
N MET A 93 7.31 12.28 -0.73
CA MET A 93 8.64 12.53 -1.31
C MET A 93 9.78 12.43 -0.29
N THR A 94 9.61 13.02 0.89
CA THR A 94 10.62 13.00 1.97
C THR A 94 10.90 11.58 2.48
N LEU A 95 9.86 10.74 2.61
CA LEU A 95 10.03 9.35 3.00
C LEU A 95 10.71 8.54 1.89
N ILE A 96 10.31 8.76 0.63
CA ILE A 96 10.94 8.14 -0.54
C ILE A 96 12.42 8.48 -0.60
N GLU A 97 12.79 9.75 -0.44
CA GLU A 97 14.18 10.19 -0.47
C GLU A 97 15.02 9.56 0.65
N ALA A 98 14.42 9.32 1.82
CA ALA A 98 15.09 8.67 2.94
C ALA A 98 15.35 7.17 2.69
N VAL A 99 14.48 6.49 1.91
CA VAL A 99 14.57 5.03 1.72
C VAL A 99 15.06 4.59 0.34
N LYS A 100 15.10 5.46 -0.67
CA LYS A 100 15.40 5.10 -2.07
C LYS A 100 16.74 4.39 -2.30
N ASN A 101 17.72 4.62 -1.41
CA ASN A 101 19.06 4.03 -1.49
C ASN A 101 19.22 2.78 -0.58
N LEU A 102 18.17 2.40 0.16
CA LEU A 102 18.20 1.20 1.00
C LEU A 102 18.02 -0.04 0.14
N GLN A 103 18.58 -1.16 0.59
CA GLN A 103 18.33 -2.45 -0.05
C GLN A 103 16.94 -2.96 0.37
N PRO A 104 16.23 -3.69 -0.51
CA PRO A 104 15.03 -4.41 -0.11
C PRO A 104 15.29 -5.31 1.11
N GLN A 105 14.26 -5.52 1.92
CA GLN A 105 14.32 -6.21 3.22
C GLN A 105 15.14 -5.48 4.30
N THR A 106 15.34 -4.16 4.16
CA THR A 106 15.96 -3.37 5.23
C THR A 106 14.91 -3.01 6.30
N PRO A 107 15.11 -3.39 7.58
CA PRO A 107 14.25 -2.96 8.67
C PRO A 107 14.47 -1.48 9.00
N ILE A 108 13.37 -0.73 9.15
CA ILE A 108 13.36 0.70 9.45
C ILE A 108 12.31 1.05 10.49
N GLU A 109 12.55 2.15 11.20
CA GLU A 109 11.58 2.83 12.05
C GLU A 109 11.29 4.19 11.43
N ILE A 110 10.01 4.46 11.18
CA ILE A 110 9.51 5.69 10.57
C ILE A 110 8.72 6.44 11.63
N THR A 111 9.07 7.70 11.87
CA THR A 111 8.31 8.57 12.77
C THR A 111 7.84 9.79 12.00
N TYR A 112 6.52 9.97 11.89
CA TYR A 112 5.95 11.20 11.35
C TYR A 112 6.04 12.32 12.39
N ARG A 113 6.70 13.42 12.04
CA ARG A 113 6.91 14.57 12.94
C ARG A 113 5.85 15.63 12.77
N ASN A 114 5.76 16.20 11.58
CA ASN A 114 4.80 17.26 11.26
C ASN A 114 4.67 17.43 9.75
N LYS A 115 3.83 18.37 9.33
CA LYS A 115 3.77 18.86 7.96
C LYS A 115 4.12 20.34 7.91
N ARG A 116 4.84 20.74 6.87
CA ARG A 116 5.23 22.12 6.62
C ARG A 116 4.60 22.59 5.31
N ASN A 117 3.92 23.73 5.33
CA ASN A 117 3.38 24.33 4.12
C ASN A 117 4.53 24.76 3.21
N ASN A 118 4.38 24.49 1.91
CA ASN A 118 5.39 24.83 0.93
C ASN A 118 5.37 26.35 0.69
N LYS A 119 6.55 26.98 0.66
CA LYS A 119 6.66 28.42 0.43
C LYS A 119 6.34 28.83 -1.01
N SER A 120 6.49 27.90 -1.95
CA SER A 120 6.52 28.18 -3.39
C SER A 120 5.54 27.33 -4.20
N SER A 121 4.80 26.42 -3.56
CA SER A 121 3.80 25.57 -4.21
C SER A 121 2.55 25.49 -3.34
N GLN A 122 1.40 25.25 -3.95
CA GLN A 122 0.21 24.85 -3.21
C GLN A 122 0.47 23.47 -2.60
N GLY A 123 0.19 23.30 -1.30
CA GLY A 123 0.36 22.03 -0.58
C GLY A 123 1.30 22.08 0.63
N SER A 124 1.47 20.91 1.26
CA SER A 124 2.29 20.73 2.45
C SER A 124 3.19 19.51 2.33
N THR A 125 4.46 19.67 2.68
CA THR A 125 5.42 18.57 2.75
C THR A 125 5.37 17.93 4.13
N MET A 126 5.21 16.61 4.17
CA MET A 126 5.29 15.82 5.39
C MET A 126 6.74 15.58 5.79
N ILE A 127 7.06 15.67 7.08
CA ILE A 127 8.39 15.44 7.62
C ILE A 127 8.41 14.12 8.36
N PHE A 128 9.38 13.28 8.01
CA PHE A 128 9.60 11.98 8.61
C PHE A 128 11.02 11.89 9.13
N ASP A 129 11.19 11.29 10.30
CA ASP A 129 12.46 10.73 10.73
C ASP A 129 12.46 9.25 10.38
N VAL A 130 13.51 8.79 9.70
CA VAL A 130 13.67 7.39 9.31
C VAL A 130 14.98 6.88 9.86
N ILE A 131 14.91 5.83 10.67
CA ILE A 131 16.07 5.20 11.29
C ILE A 131 16.17 3.77 10.77
N LYS A 132 17.35 3.38 10.29
CA LYS A 132 17.64 1.99 9.96
C LYS A 132 17.84 1.20 11.26
N LEU A 133 17.11 0.11 11.43
CA LEU A 133 17.23 -0.78 12.58
C LEU A 133 18.26 -1.86 12.25
N ALA A 134 19.55 -1.53 12.36
CA ALA A 134 20.65 -2.46 12.07
C ALA A 134 20.67 -3.67 13.02
#